data_AF-A0A936A0Y6-F1
#
_entry.id   AF-A0A936A0Y6-F1
#
_cell.length_a   1.000
_cell.length_b   1.000
_cell.length_c   1.000
_cell.angle_alpha   90.00
_cell.angle_beta   90.00
_cell.angle_gamma   90.00
#
_symmetry.space_group_name_H-M   'P 1'
#
loop_
_entity.id
_entity.type
_entity.pdbx_description
1 polymer ?
#
loop_
_entity_poly.entity_id
_entity_poly.type
_entity_poly.pdbx_seq_one_letter_code
_entity_poly.pdbx_strand_id
1 'polypeptide(L)'
;MRHRSGALAIAALGIAAWMAACDSGAPRDAAGPTAATVAMPAEGPSPSSTEVAPVLEAAAEPAAVARGAALFVQHECNRCHTIEGIAPPTAEFDCAGCHVEILAGRYPAAPAELAAWQSRIHSLVEVPRLSASTRLRRAWIVQFLGDTHDLRPNLDASMPRFALPAADVTALAAWLAPAAEQPPPAVGDATRGRKVMESKACGVCHRMQGAPALPAGTLTITLEPAALARAQQLAPDLAHVRTRMRPAALQAWLRDPSAVEADAAMPKIPLDEAEIRDVAAYLLQTPLQPTAPTPIPARPARLERAVSYEEVDARIFHRICRHCHSNPEIVIGDGGPGYSGGFGFPRRALDLNSHAGVLSGSVGDDGQRRSILAPLPDGTPRIIAHLLARHAEVAGAPVPGIRGMPLALPPLPLDDIALLDAWIAQGRRPPADATEEPPP
;
A
#
# COMPACT_ATOMS: atom_id res chain seq x y z
N MET A 1 32.63 23.46 33.36
CA MET A 1 32.31 24.41 34.46
C MET A 1 32.52 25.84 33.97
N ARG A 2 31.49 26.68 34.13
CA ARG A 2 31.47 28.16 34.27
C ARG A 2 32.24 29.02 33.24
N HIS A 3 31.54 29.63 32.28
CA HIS A 3 30.88 30.96 32.31
C HIS A 3 31.81 32.18 32.11
N ARG A 4 31.64 32.78 30.92
CA ARG A 4 31.49 34.20 30.54
C ARG A 4 32.27 35.29 31.29
N SER A 5 32.92 36.17 30.50
CA SER A 5 32.67 37.62 30.30
C SER A 5 33.90 38.19 29.57
N GLY A 6 33.89 39.09 28.59
CA GLY A 6 32.95 40.13 28.18
C GLY A 6 33.78 41.41 27.97
N ALA A 7 33.79 41.99 26.77
CA ALA A 7 34.25 43.37 26.54
C ALA A 7 33.61 43.92 25.26
N LEU A 8 33.02 45.11 25.41
CA LEU A 8 32.24 45.90 24.45
C LEU A 8 32.90 47.28 24.36
N ALA A 9 33.03 47.87 23.17
CA ALA A 9 33.04 49.32 22.86
C ALA A 9 33.40 49.52 21.37
N ILE A 10 32.47 49.86 20.46
CA ILE A 10 31.83 51.16 20.11
C ILE A 10 32.71 52.08 19.24
N ALA A 11 32.25 52.33 18.00
CA ALA A 11 32.12 53.62 17.28
C ALA A 11 31.85 53.31 15.77
N ALA A 12 30.64 53.43 15.20
CA ALA A 12 29.77 54.59 14.91
C ALA A 12 30.15 55.41 13.65
N LEU A 13 29.12 55.61 12.80
CA LEU A 13 28.93 56.58 11.69
C LEU A 13 29.59 56.20 10.35
N GLY A 14 28.96 56.35 9.18
CA GLY A 14 27.70 57.02 8.82
C GLY A 14 27.43 56.88 7.30
N ILE A 15 26.18 57.13 6.96
CA ILE A 15 25.48 56.94 5.68
C ILE A 15 25.89 57.98 4.61
N ALA A 16 25.91 57.60 3.32
CA ALA A 16 25.34 58.42 2.22
C ALA A 16 25.31 57.66 0.88
N ALA A 17 24.11 57.50 0.33
CA ALA A 17 23.83 57.19 -1.06
C ALA A 17 23.74 58.50 -1.88
N TRP A 18 24.03 58.46 -3.19
CA TRP A 18 23.16 58.97 -4.27
C TRP A 18 23.80 58.85 -5.66
N MET A 19 22.92 58.96 -6.65
CA MET A 19 22.97 58.44 -8.03
C MET A 19 23.52 59.43 -9.09
N ALA A 20 23.62 58.87 -10.31
CA ALA A 20 23.47 59.50 -11.65
C ALA A 20 24.71 60.23 -12.21
N ALA A 21 24.99 60.28 -13.52
CA ALA A 21 24.54 59.59 -14.74
C ALA A 21 25.45 60.09 -15.90
N CYS A 22 25.19 59.57 -17.09
CA CYS A 22 25.66 59.98 -18.44
C CYS A 22 27.01 59.40 -18.90
N ASP A 23 27.26 59.08 -20.16
CA ASP A 23 26.53 58.73 -21.40
C ASP A 23 27.64 58.75 -22.48
N SER A 24 27.77 57.75 -23.35
CA SER A 24 28.32 57.92 -24.72
C SER A 24 28.45 56.59 -25.50
N GLY A 25 27.77 56.55 -26.65
CA GLY A 25 28.37 56.18 -27.94
C GLY A 25 28.45 54.71 -28.34
N ALA A 26 27.55 54.28 -29.24
CA ALA A 26 27.71 53.08 -30.07
C ALA A 26 28.67 53.32 -31.25
N PRO A 27 29.22 52.26 -31.89
CA PRO A 27 28.54 51.75 -33.09
C PRO A 27 28.58 50.22 -33.31
N ARG A 28 27.43 49.73 -33.80
CA ARG A 28 27.15 48.85 -34.97
C ARG A 28 27.88 47.51 -35.23
N ASP A 29 27.00 46.50 -35.35
CA ASP A 29 26.92 45.40 -36.33
C ASP A 29 27.72 44.10 -36.13
N ALA A 30 27.03 43.04 -35.65
CA ALA A 30 26.76 41.82 -36.42
C ALA A 30 25.84 40.86 -35.64
N ALA A 31 24.91 40.23 -36.37
CA ALA A 31 23.68 39.60 -35.90
C ALA A 31 23.81 38.20 -35.27
N GLY A 32 22.89 37.91 -34.34
CA GLY A 32 22.47 36.56 -33.93
C GLY A 32 21.01 36.62 -33.42
N PRO A 33 20.16 35.62 -33.70
CA PRO A 33 18.70 35.77 -33.69
C PRO A 33 18.11 35.91 -32.28
N THR A 34 17.13 36.80 -32.19
CA THR A 34 16.36 37.19 -31.01
C THR A 34 15.48 36.05 -30.46
N ALA A 35 15.61 35.78 -29.17
CA ALA A 35 14.63 35.02 -28.40
C ALA A 35 13.30 35.80 -28.36
N ALA A 36 12.26 35.23 -28.96
CA ALA A 36 10.90 35.75 -28.88
C ALA A 36 10.41 35.68 -27.43
N THR A 37 10.21 36.85 -26.82
CA THR A 37 9.53 36.99 -25.53
C THR A 37 8.04 36.80 -25.78
N VAL A 38 7.50 35.63 -25.40
CA VAL A 38 6.05 35.41 -25.41
C VAL A 38 5.46 36.13 -24.21
N ALA A 39 4.67 37.18 -24.49
CA ALA A 39 3.86 37.86 -23.49
C ALA A 39 2.78 36.90 -22.96
N MET A 40 2.68 36.78 -21.63
CA MET A 40 1.59 36.05 -20.99
C MET A 40 0.28 36.82 -21.15
N PRO A 41 -0.83 36.19 -21.57
CA PRO A 41 -2.13 36.85 -21.60
C PRO A 41 -2.64 37.04 -20.17
N ALA A 42 -3.32 38.16 -19.94
CA ALA A 42 -3.94 38.53 -18.68
C ALA A 42 -4.93 37.46 -18.20
N GLU A 43 -4.91 37.17 -16.90
CA GLU A 43 -5.82 36.25 -16.20
C GLU A 43 -7.29 36.62 -16.47
N GLY A 44 -7.98 35.74 -17.20
CA GLY A 44 -9.44 35.76 -17.27
C GLY A 44 -10.05 35.36 -15.91
N PRO A 45 -11.30 35.76 -15.63
CA PRO A 45 -11.95 35.46 -14.36
C PRO A 45 -12.02 33.94 -14.13
N SER A 46 -11.50 33.51 -12.97
CA SER A 46 -11.57 32.12 -12.51
C SER A 46 -13.00 31.58 -12.60
N PRO A 47 -13.21 30.37 -13.15
CA PRO A 47 -14.54 29.78 -13.16
C PRO A 47 -14.99 29.57 -11.72
N SER A 48 -16.12 30.18 -11.37
CA SER A 48 -16.83 29.94 -10.12
C SER A 48 -17.05 28.43 -9.98
N SER A 49 -16.51 27.86 -8.91
CA SER A 49 -16.66 26.46 -8.54
C SER A 49 -18.12 26.21 -8.20
N THR A 50 -18.91 25.89 -9.22
CA THR A 50 -20.25 25.35 -9.03
C THR A 50 -20.03 23.98 -8.40
N GLU A 51 -20.27 23.86 -7.10
CA GLU A 51 -20.12 22.64 -6.33
C GLU A 51 -21.16 21.63 -6.86
N VAL A 52 -20.74 20.76 -7.77
CA VAL A 52 -21.56 19.65 -8.24
C VAL A 52 -21.76 18.72 -7.05
N ALA A 53 -22.98 18.70 -6.50
CA ALA A 53 -23.33 17.79 -5.43
C ALA A 53 -22.93 16.36 -5.84
N PRO A 54 -22.26 15.58 -4.96
CA PRO A 54 -21.82 14.24 -5.29
C PRO A 54 -23.05 13.39 -5.66
N VAL A 55 -22.98 12.75 -6.82
CA VAL A 55 -24.04 11.84 -7.29
C VAL A 55 -24.05 10.62 -6.37
N LEU A 56 -25.15 10.43 -5.64
CA LEU A 56 -25.35 9.27 -4.77
C LEU A 56 -25.40 7.97 -5.59
N GLU A 57 -24.83 6.90 -5.05
CA GLU A 57 -24.88 5.59 -5.70
C GLU A 57 -26.30 5.01 -5.69
N ALA A 58 -26.82 4.62 -6.86
CA ALA A 58 -28.03 3.82 -6.93
C ALA A 58 -27.82 2.41 -6.33
N ALA A 59 -28.92 1.70 -6.07
CA ALA A 59 -28.86 0.28 -5.71
C ALA A 59 -28.12 -0.52 -6.81
N ALA A 60 -27.39 -1.56 -6.41
CA ALA A 60 -26.68 -2.40 -7.35
C ALA A 60 -27.67 -3.21 -8.20
N GLU A 61 -27.29 -3.45 -9.45
CA GLU A 61 -28.04 -4.35 -10.33
C GLU A 61 -28.13 -5.75 -9.72
N PRO A 62 -29.34 -6.33 -9.56
CA PRO A 62 -29.52 -7.64 -8.92
C PRO A 62 -28.69 -8.75 -9.56
N ALA A 63 -28.54 -8.72 -10.90
CA ALA A 63 -27.73 -9.69 -11.63
C ALA A 63 -26.23 -9.61 -11.28
N ALA A 64 -25.71 -8.41 -11.01
CA ALA A 64 -24.33 -8.22 -10.58
C ALA A 64 -24.13 -8.71 -9.13
N VAL A 65 -25.07 -8.40 -8.24
CA VAL A 65 -25.07 -8.88 -6.85
C VAL A 65 -25.09 -10.41 -6.79
N ALA A 66 -25.94 -11.06 -7.59
CA ALA A 66 -26.09 -12.52 -7.62
C ALA A 66 -24.80 -13.26 -8.02
N ARG A 67 -23.91 -12.62 -8.80
CA ARG A 67 -22.64 -13.22 -9.22
C ARG A 67 -21.51 -13.03 -8.20
N GLY A 68 -21.57 -11.99 -7.37
CA GLY A 68 -20.41 -11.56 -6.58
C GLY A 68 -19.91 -12.59 -5.57
N ALA A 69 -20.80 -13.32 -4.89
CA ALA A 69 -20.41 -14.36 -3.93
C ALA A 69 -19.58 -15.49 -4.60
N ALA A 70 -20.00 -15.94 -5.79
CA ALA A 70 -19.25 -16.94 -6.54
C ALA A 70 -17.90 -16.41 -7.02
N LEU A 71 -17.88 -15.16 -7.49
CA LEU A 71 -16.64 -14.49 -7.91
C LEU A 71 -15.65 -14.30 -6.74
N PHE A 72 -16.15 -14.09 -5.52
CA PHE A 72 -15.31 -13.93 -4.34
C PHE A 72 -14.50 -15.20 -4.05
N VAL A 73 -15.13 -16.37 -4.20
CA VAL A 73 -14.47 -17.67 -4.07
C VAL A 73 -13.61 -17.98 -5.31
N GLN A 74 -14.14 -17.73 -6.51
CA GLN A 74 -13.42 -17.97 -7.78
C GLN A 74 -12.11 -17.19 -7.86
N HIS A 75 -12.11 -15.94 -7.39
CA HIS A 75 -10.93 -15.08 -7.33
C HIS A 75 -10.20 -15.19 -5.99
N GLU A 76 -10.49 -16.24 -5.21
CA GLU A 76 -9.74 -16.65 -4.03
C GLU A 76 -9.66 -15.57 -2.92
N CYS A 77 -10.63 -14.65 -2.87
CA CYS A 77 -10.66 -13.59 -1.86
C CYS A 77 -10.87 -14.18 -0.44
N ASN A 78 -11.52 -15.35 -0.35
CA ASN A 78 -11.75 -16.08 0.90
C ASN A 78 -10.47 -16.71 1.48
N ARG A 79 -9.34 -16.74 0.76
CA ARG A 79 -8.02 -17.15 1.30
C ARG A 79 -7.50 -16.25 2.42
N CYS A 80 -8.01 -15.02 2.48
CA CYS A 80 -7.60 -14.01 3.44
C CYS A 80 -8.81 -13.38 4.15
N HIS A 81 -9.89 -13.08 3.42
CA HIS A 81 -11.03 -12.35 3.94
C HIS A 81 -12.17 -13.27 4.38
N THR A 82 -12.78 -12.95 5.51
CA THR A 82 -14.02 -13.60 5.96
C THR A 82 -15.21 -12.67 5.78
N ILE A 83 -16.35 -13.26 5.43
CA ILE A 83 -17.64 -12.58 5.26
C ILE A 83 -18.77 -13.59 5.44
N GLU A 84 -19.89 -13.13 5.99
CA GLU A 84 -21.07 -13.97 6.22
C GLU A 84 -21.57 -14.62 4.92
N GLY A 85 -21.97 -15.88 4.99
CA GLY A 85 -22.50 -16.64 3.85
C GLY A 85 -21.44 -17.23 2.91
N ILE A 86 -20.15 -16.98 3.14
CA ILE A 86 -19.04 -17.62 2.41
C ILE A 86 -18.33 -18.60 3.34
N ALA A 87 -18.18 -19.84 2.89
CA ALA A 87 -17.41 -20.84 3.62
C ALA A 87 -15.91 -20.47 3.65
N PRO A 88 -15.21 -20.71 4.77
CA PRO A 88 -13.76 -20.59 4.79
C PRO A 88 -13.14 -21.56 3.78
N PRO A 89 -11.95 -21.22 3.24
CA PRO A 89 -11.19 -22.13 2.40
C PRO A 89 -10.75 -23.37 3.19
N THR A 90 -10.31 -24.41 2.49
CA THR A 90 -9.58 -25.51 3.13
C THR A 90 -8.22 -25.01 3.63
N ALA A 91 -7.63 -25.74 4.58
CA ALA A 91 -6.43 -25.28 5.29
C ALA A 91 -5.24 -24.97 4.35
N GLU A 92 -5.11 -25.71 3.26
CA GLU A 92 -4.07 -25.52 2.24
C GLU A 92 -4.23 -24.23 1.42
N PHE A 93 -5.40 -23.59 1.45
CA PHE A 93 -5.67 -22.29 0.83
C PHE A 93 -5.86 -21.15 1.85
N ASP A 94 -5.88 -21.44 3.15
CA ASP A 94 -6.12 -20.47 4.23
C ASP A 94 -4.84 -19.76 4.69
N CYS A 95 -4.33 -18.83 3.88
CA CYS A 95 -3.07 -18.13 4.16
C CYS A 95 -3.13 -17.34 5.48
N ALA A 96 -4.18 -16.52 5.65
CA ALA A 96 -4.31 -15.67 6.84
C ALA A 96 -4.72 -16.48 8.08
N GLY A 97 -5.64 -17.44 7.95
CA GLY A 97 -6.09 -18.25 9.08
C GLY A 97 -4.98 -19.13 9.63
N CYS A 98 -4.14 -19.73 8.78
CA CYS A 98 -2.97 -20.47 9.22
C CYS A 98 -2.04 -19.61 10.09
N HIS A 99 -1.75 -18.38 9.66
CA HIS A 99 -0.91 -17.46 10.44
C HIS A 99 -1.55 -17.10 11.79
N VAL A 100 -2.84 -16.83 11.82
CA VAL A 100 -3.60 -16.52 13.05
C VAL A 100 -3.57 -17.71 14.02
N GLU A 101 -3.79 -18.94 13.55
CA GLU A 101 -3.78 -20.13 14.41
C GLU A 101 -2.38 -20.46 14.93
N ILE A 102 -1.33 -20.28 14.12
CA ILE A 102 0.06 -20.47 14.56
C ILE A 102 0.42 -19.44 15.63
N LEU A 103 0.15 -18.15 15.38
CA LEU A 103 0.45 -17.08 16.35
C LEU A 103 -0.34 -17.23 17.64
N ALA A 104 -1.57 -17.76 17.58
CA ALA A 104 -2.36 -18.06 18.75
C ALA A 104 -1.97 -19.35 19.48
N GLY A 105 -1.03 -20.12 18.93
CA GLY A 105 -0.57 -21.39 19.51
C GLY A 105 -1.59 -22.53 19.42
N ARG A 106 -2.56 -22.42 18.50
CA ARG A 106 -3.65 -23.41 18.31
C ARG A 106 -3.42 -24.33 17.11
N TYR A 107 -2.43 -24.04 16.27
CA TYR A 107 -2.09 -24.87 15.13
C TYR A 107 -1.48 -26.21 15.59
N PRO A 108 -1.89 -27.35 14.99
CA PRO A 108 -1.44 -28.68 15.42
C PRO A 108 0.00 -28.98 14.96
N ALA A 109 0.99 -28.51 15.72
CA ALA A 109 2.41 -28.75 15.49
C ALA A 109 3.19 -29.03 16.78
N ALA A 110 4.40 -29.59 16.66
CA ALA A 110 5.26 -29.79 17.81
C ALA A 110 5.64 -28.43 18.43
N PRO A 111 5.77 -28.30 19.78
CA PRO A 111 6.02 -27.00 20.42
C PRO A 111 7.24 -26.25 19.90
N ALA A 112 8.33 -26.97 19.60
CA ALA A 112 9.55 -26.38 19.06
C ALA A 112 9.36 -25.82 17.64
N GLU A 113 8.60 -26.53 16.80
CA GLU A 113 8.26 -26.11 15.44
C GLU A 113 7.32 -24.91 15.46
N LEU A 114 6.30 -24.95 16.31
CA LEU A 114 5.36 -23.86 16.52
C LEU A 114 6.08 -22.58 16.97
N ALA A 115 6.98 -22.67 17.96
CA ALA A 115 7.79 -21.53 18.39
C ALA A 115 8.70 -21.00 17.27
N ALA A 116 9.28 -21.90 16.46
CA ALA A 116 10.09 -21.52 15.32
C ALA A 116 9.29 -20.80 14.22
N TRP A 117 8.01 -21.15 14.01
CA TRP A 117 7.14 -20.43 13.08
C TRP A 117 6.65 -19.11 13.64
N GLN A 118 6.24 -19.06 14.91
CA GLN A 118 5.79 -17.84 15.58
C GLN A 118 6.84 -16.73 15.53
N SER A 119 8.13 -17.08 15.63
CA SER A 119 9.23 -16.11 15.52
C SER A 119 9.49 -15.57 14.10
N ARG A 120 8.85 -16.13 13.07
CA ARG A 120 9.08 -15.82 11.65
C ARG A 120 7.86 -15.30 10.90
N ILE A 121 6.65 -15.46 11.46
CA ILE A 121 5.41 -14.97 10.85
C ILE A 121 5.28 -13.47 11.15
N HIS A 122 5.49 -12.66 10.11
CA HIS A 122 5.35 -11.20 10.18
C HIS A 122 4.33 -10.65 9.18
N SER A 123 3.96 -11.42 8.15
CA SER A 123 3.04 -11.01 7.09
C SER A 123 1.66 -11.66 7.26
N LEU A 124 0.61 -11.07 6.66
CA LEU A 124 -0.76 -11.59 6.71
C LEU A 124 -1.32 -11.84 8.12
N VAL A 125 -0.78 -11.15 9.14
CA VAL A 125 -1.20 -11.27 10.54
C VAL A 125 -2.47 -10.46 10.85
N GLU A 126 -2.79 -9.50 9.99
CA GLU A 126 -3.99 -8.65 10.09
C GLU A 126 -4.65 -8.54 8.71
N VAL A 127 -5.84 -9.12 8.59
CA VAL A 127 -6.69 -9.03 7.40
C VAL A 127 -8.10 -8.63 7.82
N PRO A 128 -8.73 -7.62 7.20
CA PRO A 128 -10.05 -7.19 7.62
C PRO A 128 -11.10 -8.24 7.27
N ARG A 129 -12.04 -8.45 8.20
CA ARG A 129 -13.35 -8.99 7.87
C ARG A 129 -14.07 -8.00 6.95
N LEU A 130 -14.97 -8.52 6.12
CA LEU A 130 -15.71 -7.72 5.15
C LEU A 130 -17.19 -7.55 5.53
N SER A 131 -17.56 -7.83 6.79
CA SER A 131 -18.94 -7.70 7.29
C SER A 131 -19.47 -6.27 7.20
N ALA A 132 -18.65 -5.24 7.41
CA ALA A 132 -19.04 -3.85 7.18
C ALA A 132 -18.52 -3.28 5.86
N SER A 133 -18.37 -4.11 4.82
CA SER A 133 -18.07 -3.60 3.47
C SER A 133 -19.12 -2.60 2.96
N THR A 134 -20.36 -2.69 3.44
CA THR A 134 -21.47 -1.76 3.14
C THR A 134 -21.23 -0.32 3.61
N ARG A 135 -20.25 -0.08 4.50
CA ARG A 135 -19.84 1.28 4.91
C ARG A 135 -19.06 2.02 3.81
N LEU A 136 -18.56 1.28 2.82
CA LEU A 136 -17.72 1.78 1.75
C LEU A 136 -18.56 2.20 0.55
N ARG A 137 -18.07 3.16 -0.22
CA ARG A 137 -18.65 3.49 -1.54
C ARG A 137 -18.36 2.34 -2.50
N ARG A 138 -19.36 1.88 -3.26
CA ARG A 138 -19.21 0.84 -4.28
C ARG A 138 -18.18 1.24 -5.34
N ALA A 139 -18.23 2.48 -5.82
CA ALA A 139 -17.28 3.01 -6.80
C ALA A 139 -15.84 2.97 -6.28
N TRP A 140 -15.65 3.19 -4.98
CA TRP A 140 -14.33 3.07 -4.35
C TRP A 140 -13.85 1.62 -4.31
N ILE A 141 -14.73 0.65 -4.01
CA ILE A 141 -14.37 -0.77 -4.06
C ILE A 141 -13.92 -1.16 -5.47
N VAL A 142 -14.63 -0.70 -6.51
CA VAL A 142 -14.23 -0.91 -7.92
C VAL A 142 -12.82 -0.37 -8.18
N GLN A 143 -12.56 0.88 -7.79
CA GLN A 143 -11.24 1.50 -7.95
C GLN A 143 -10.15 0.72 -7.20
N PHE A 144 -10.42 0.36 -5.94
CA PHE A 144 -9.46 -0.30 -5.06
C PHE A 144 -9.09 -1.71 -5.51
N LEU A 145 -10.04 -2.49 -6.03
CA LEU A 145 -9.76 -3.81 -6.59
C LEU A 145 -9.00 -3.73 -7.93
N GLY A 146 -9.17 -2.65 -8.69
CA GLY A 146 -8.41 -2.39 -9.91
C GLY A 146 -6.95 -1.95 -9.65
N ASP A 147 -6.73 -1.22 -8.55
CA ASP A 147 -5.42 -0.69 -8.16
C ASP A 147 -5.22 -0.78 -6.64
N THR A 148 -5.00 -2.00 -6.15
CA THR A 148 -4.88 -2.27 -4.72
C THR A 148 -3.61 -1.65 -4.14
N HIS A 149 -3.77 -0.85 -3.08
CA HIS A 149 -2.72 -0.14 -2.36
C HIS A 149 -3.02 -0.14 -0.85
N ASP A 150 -2.01 0.11 0.00
CA ASP A 150 -2.30 0.24 1.43
C ASP A 150 -2.88 1.62 1.74
N LEU A 151 -3.81 1.63 2.70
CA LEU A 151 -4.48 2.82 3.22
C LEU A 151 -3.99 3.14 4.64
N ARG A 152 -3.17 2.27 5.23
CA ARG A 152 -2.69 2.34 6.60
C ARG A 152 -1.18 2.63 6.57
N PRO A 153 -0.75 3.82 7.01
CA PRO A 153 0.67 4.19 6.99
C PRO A 153 1.58 3.31 7.85
N ASN A 154 1.02 2.61 8.83
CA ASN A 154 1.77 1.83 9.83
C ASN A 154 1.65 0.31 9.62
N LEU A 155 1.11 -0.13 8.48
CA LEU A 155 1.01 -1.54 8.13
C LEU A 155 1.71 -1.79 6.79
N ASP A 156 2.41 -2.91 6.70
CA ASP A 156 2.93 -3.38 5.42
C ASP A 156 1.79 -3.85 4.53
N ALA A 157 1.88 -3.52 3.24
CA ALA A 157 0.89 -3.92 2.25
C ALA A 157 0.75 -5.45 2.22
N SER A 158 -0.46 -5.92 2.59
CA SER A 158 -0.78 -7.35 2.71
C SER A 158 -1.77 -7.86 1.67
N MET A 159 -2.49 -6.96 0.98
CA MET A 159 -3.43 -7.33 -0.05
C MET A 159 -2.74 -7.38 -1.42
N PRO A 160 -2.86 -8.48 -2.18
CA PRO A 160 -2.26 -8.58 -3.49
C PRO A 160 -2.93 -7.62 -4.49
N ARG A 161 -2.21 -7.28 -5.55
CA ARG A 161 -2.83 -6.70 -6.75
C ARG A 161 -3.40 -7.83 -7.60
N PHE A 162 -4.47 -7.56 -8.33
CA PHE A 162 -5.18 -8.57 -9.09
C PHE A 162 -5.11 -8.35 -10.61
N ALA A 163 -5.50 -9.37 -11.37
CA ALA A 163 -5.76 -9.28 -12.80
C ALA A 163 -7.22 -9.66 -13.10
N LEU A 164 -8.16 -9.06 -12.36
CA LEU A 164 -9.58 -9.36 -12.50
C LEU A 164 -10.17 -8.68 -13.74
N PRO A 165 -11.10 -9.34 -14.45
CA PRO A 165 -11.93 -8.68 -15.46
C PRO A 165 -12.74 -7.54 -14.84
N ALA A 166 -12.87 -6.40 -15.55
CA ALA A 166 -13.61 -5.24 -15.05
C ALA A 166 -15.08 -5.57 -14.69
N ALA A 167 -15.70 -6.49 -15.42
CA ALA A 167 -17.06 -6.95 -15.13
C ALA A 167 -17.14 -7.71 -13.80
N ASP A 168 -16.10 -8.47 -13.44
CA ASP A 168 -16.03 -9.23 -12.19
C ASP A 168 -15.75 -8.30 -11.01
N VAL A 169 -14.85 -7.33 -11.18
CA VAL A 169 -14.63 -6.24 -10.20
C VAL A 169 -15.94 -5.52 -9.90
N THR A 170 -16.69 -5.17 -10.94
CA THR A 170 -17.99 -4.50 -10.80
C THR A 170 -19.00 -5.36 -10.02
N ALA A 171 -19.08 -6.65 -10.33
CA ALA A 171 -19.98 -7.58 -9.65
C ALA A 171 -19.58 -7.85 -8.18
N LEU A 172 -18.28 -7.96 -7.89
CA LEU A 172 -17.75 -8.06 -6.53
C LEU A 172 -18.12 -6.83 -5.71
N ALA A 173 -17.87 -5.63 -6.24
CA ALA A 173 -18.23 -4.38 -5.58
C ALA A 173 -19.74 -4.25 -5.35
N ALA A 174 -20.55 -4.61 -6.35
CA ALA A 174 -22.00 -4.66 -6.26
C ALA A 174 -22.48 -5.56 -5.13
N TRP A 175 -21.90 -6.75 -4.98
CA TRP A 175 -22.24 -7.69 -3.93
C TRP A 175 -21.79 -7.25 -2.53
N LEU A 176 -20.61 -6.65 -2.40
CA LEU A 176 -20.09 -6.12 -1.13
C LEU A 176 -20.87 -4.90 -0.63
N ALA A 177 -21.35 -4.04 -1.55
CA ALA A 177 -22.11 -2.84 -1.21
C ALA A 177 -23.38 -2.71 -2.09
N PRO A 178 -24.41 -3.55 -1.88
CA PRO A 178 -25.55 -3.67 -2.79
C PRO A 178 -26.57 -2.53 -2.65
N ALA A 179 -26.72 -1.98 -1.45
CA ALA A 179 -27.71 -0.93 -1.18
C ALA A 179 -27.36 0.39 -1.88
N ALA A 180 -28.41 1.16 -2.22
CA ALA A 180 -28.26 2.56 -2.62
C ALA A 180 -27.59 3.38 -1.50
N GLU A 181 -26.79 4.36 -1.89
CA GLU A 181 -26.23 5.32 -0.95
C GLU A 181 -27.33 6.22 -0.40
N GLN A 182 -27.38 6.33 0.93
CA GLN A 182 -28.29 7.25 1.60
C GLN A 182 -27.78 8.69 1.45
N PRO A 183 -28.67 9.68 1.37
CA PRO A 183 -28.27 11.08 1.42
C PRO A 183 -27.33 11.34 2.61
N PRO A 184 -26.27 12.16 2.43
CA PRO A 184 -25.36 12.44 3.51
C PRO A 184 -26.16 13.06 4.68
N PRO A 185 -25.95 12.58 5.92
CA PRO A 185 -26.51 13.25 7.08
C PRO A 185 -26.00 14.69 7.15
N ALA A 186 -26.73 15.54 7.88
CA ALA A 186 -26.27 16.89 8.18
C ALA A 186 -24.86 16.85 8.78
N VAL A 187 -23.97 17.64 8.21
CA VAL A 187 -22.61 17.84 8.69
C VAL A 187 -22.55 19.16 9.46
N GLY A 188 -21.62 19.22 10.41
CA GLY A 188 -21.40 20.37 11.26
C GLY A 188 -20.39 21.34 10.65
N ASP A 189 -19.59 21.98 11.50
CA ASP A 189 -18.55 22.92 11.13
C ASP A 189 -17.18 22.24 11.13
N ALA A 190 -16.47 22.29 10.00
CA ALA A 190 -15.16 21.67 9.85
C ALA A 190 -14.09 22.26 10.79
N THR A 191 -14.16 23.57 11.11
CA THR A 191 -13.20 24.21 12.02
C THR A 191 -13.40 23.71 13.45
N ARG A 192 -14.64 23.57 13.91
CA ARG A 192 -14.95 22.91 15.19
C ARG A 192 -14.57 21.43 15.15
N GLY A 193 -14.81 20.75 14.04
CA GLY A 193 -14.44 19.35 13.84
C GLY A 193 -12.95 19.10 14.07
N ARG A 194 -12.10 19.98 13.51
CA ARG A 194 -10.67 19.93 13.77
C ARG A 194 -10.35 20.05 15.27
N LYS A 195 -10.94 21.03 15.97
CA LYS A 195 -10.72 21.23 17.41
C LYS A 195 -11.16 20.03 18.24
N VAL A 196 -12.26 19.37 17.86
CA VAL A 196 -12.71 18.11 18.47
C VAL A 196 -11.68 17.01 18.24
N MET A 197 -11.19 16.84 17.03
CA MET A 197 -10.16 15.82 16.74
C MET A 197 -8.86 16.05 17.53
N GLU A 198 -8.47 17.31 17.73
CA GLU A 198 -7.33 17.70 18.56
C GLU A 198 -7.59 17.41 20.05
N SER A 199 -8.75 17.81 20.58
CA SER A 199 -9.10 17.63 21.99
C SER A 199 -9.31 16.15 22.38
N LYS A 200 -9.81 15.34 21.45
CA LYS A 200 -10.01 13.89 21.62
C LYS A 200 -8.78 13.08 21.22
N ALA A 201 -7.68 13.76 20.89
CA ALA A 201 -6.39 13.17 20.56
C ALA A 201 -6.44 12.14 19.40
N CYS A 202 -7.27 12.39 18.37
CA CYS A 202 -7.34 11.53 17.19
C CYS A 202 -5.98 11.37 16.48
N GLY A 203 -5.09 12.37 16.63
CA GLY A 203 -3.71 12.35 16.14
C GLY A 203 -2.78 11.36 16.85
N VAL A 204 -3.23 10.66 17.90
CA VAL A 204 -2.45 9.56 18.52
C VAL A 204 -2.32 8.37 17.58
N CYS A 205 -3.37 8.10 16.78
CA CYS A 205 -3.40 6.98 15.85
C CYS A 205 -3.44 7.44 14.39
N HIS A 206 -4.22 8.47 14.08
CA HIS A 206 -4.48 8.85 12.70
C HIS A 206 -3.52 9.91 12.16
N ARG A 207 -3.35 9.87 10.84
CA ARG A 207 -2.78 10.94 10.02
C ARG A 207 -3.82 11.35 8.99
N MET A 208 -3.66 12.55 8.43
CA MET A 208 -4.48 13.05 7.32
C MET A 208 -3.54 13.74 6.33
N GLN A 209 -2.96 12.95 5.43
CA GLN A 209 -1.98 13.50 4.48
C GLN A 209 -2.61 14.58 3.60
N GLY A 210 -1.86 15.65 3.33
CA GLY A 210 -2.37 16.82 2.60
C GLY A 210 -3.16 17.83 3.46
N ALA A 211 -3.45 17.52 4.73
CA ALA A 211 -4.02 18.48 5.69
C ALA A 211 -2.98 18.85 6.78
N PRO A 212 -3.19 19.95 7.54
CA PRO A 212 -2.39 20.23 8.73
C PRO A 212 -2.39 19.03 9.69
N ALA A 213 -1.21 18.67 10.19
CA ALA A 213 -1.05 17.52 11.07
C ALA A 213 -1.87 17.68 12.36
N LEU A 214 -2.56 16.61 12.75
CA LEU A 214 -3.20 16.54 14.06
C LEU A 214 -2.13 16.28 15.13
N PRO A 215 -2.02 17.13 16.16
CA PRO A 215 -1.11 16.89 17.27
C PRO A 215 -1.43 15.56 17.96
N ALA A 216 -0.38 14.88 18.39
CA ALA A 216 -0.52 13.84 19.39
C ALA A 216 -1.00 14.46 20.72
N GLY A 217 -1.75 13.69 21.50
CA GLY A 217 -2.28 14.14 22.78
C GLY A 217 -2.54 12.96 23.71
N THR A 218 -3.20 13.22 24.83
CA THR A 218 -3.63 12.16 25.75
C THR A 218 -5.06 11.76 25.40
N LEU A 219 -5.28 10.47 25.13
CA LEU A 219 -6.63 9.94 24.94
C LEU A 219 -7.46 10.13 26.22
N THR A 220 -8.74 10.45 26.06
CA THR A 220 -9.69 10.56 27.18
C THR A 220 -10.19 9.19 27.67
N ILE A 221 -9.71 8.11 27.07
CA ILE A 221 -10.05 6.73 27.37
C ILE A 221 -8.77 5.96 27.73
N THR A 222 -8.92 4.92 28.56
CA THR A 222 -7.84 4.00 28.87
C THR A 222 -7.91 2.80 27.94
N LEU A 223 -6.76 2.44 27.35
CA LEU A 223 -6.60 1.26 26.51
C LEU A 223 -5.44 0.44 27.04
N GLU A 224 -5.59 -0.89 26.99
CA GLU A 224 -4.47 -1.79 27.20
C GLU A 224 -3.37 -1.52 26.16
N PRO A 225 -2.07 -1.60 26.51
CA PRO A 225 -0.97 -1.27 25.61
C PRO A 225 -1.04 -2.00 24.26
N ALA A 226 -1.42 -3.29 24.26
CA ALA A 226 -1.57 -4.09 23.05
C ALA A 226 -2.74 -3.60 22.16
N ALA A 227 -3.85 -3.17 22.77
CA ALA A 227 -4.99 -2.64 22.04
C ALA A 227 -4.66 -1.28 21.40
N LEU A 228 -3.93 -0.42 22.12
CA LEU A 228 -3.44 0.86 21.57
C LEU A 228 -2.46 0.62 20.40
N ALA A 229 -1.51 -0.30 20.55
CA ALA A 229 -0.57 -0.64 19.48
C ALA A 229 -1.29 -1.15 18.23
N ARG A 230 -2.26 -2.05 18.38
CA ARG A 230 -3.10 -2.54 17.27
C ARG A 230 -3.91 -1.41 16.63
N ALA A 231 -4.50 -0.52 17.43
CA ALA A 231 -5.25 0.63 16.93
C ALA A 231 -4.35 1.59 16.12
N GLN A 232 -3.13 1.85 16.57
CA GLN A 232 -2.16 2.68 15.87
C GLN A 232 -1.67 2.02 14.57
N GLN A 233 -1.40 0.72 14.60
CA GLN A 233 -0.98 -0.04 13.44
C GLN A 233 -2.07 -0.07 12.35
N LEU A 234 -3.33 -0.25 12.75
CA LEU A 234 -4.47 -0.39 11.83
C LEU A 234 -5.15 0.95 11.47
N ALA A 235 -4.72 2.07 12.03
CA ALA A 235 -5.28 3.38 11.74
C ALA A 235 -5.06 3.77 10.27
N PRO A 236 -6.13 3.96 9.48
CA PRO A 236 -5.99 4.44 8.11
C PRO A 236 -5.60 5.92 8.09
N ASP A 237 -5.01 6.33 6.97
CA ASP A 237 -4.93 7.73 6.59
C ASP A 237 -6.33 8.28 6.30
N LEU A 238 -6.69 9.33 7.02
CA LEU A 238 -7.98 9.98 6.96
C LEU A 238 -8.20 10.79 5.66
N ALA A 239 -7.14 11.06 4.90
CA ALA A 239 -7.22 11.70 3.58
C ALA A 239 -8.15 10.95 2.61
N HIS A 240 -8.26 9.62 2.77
CA HIS A 240 -9.08 8.78 1.90
C HIS A 240 -10.54 8.68 2.33
N VAL A 241 -10.95 9.22 3.49
CA VAL A 241 -12.31 9.03 4.03
C VAL A 241 -13.39 9.51 3.07
N ARG A 242 -13.20 10.69 2.45
CA ARG A 242 -14.15 11.31 1.53
C ARG A 242 -14.50 10.41 0.34
N THR A 243 -13.49 9.79 -0.27
CA THR A 243 -13.65 8.93 -1.44
C THR A 243 -14.02 7.50 -1.06
N ARG A 244 -13.62 7.04 0.13
CA ARG A 244 -13.78 5.65 0.57
C ARG A 244 -15.11 5.36 1.25
N MET A 245 -15.55 6.21 2.17
CA MET A 245 -16.67 5.91 3.07
C MET A 245 -17.96 6.59 2.62
N ARG A 246 -19.08 5.91 2.86
CA ARG A 246 -20.41 6.53 2.78
C ARG A 246 -20.58 7.49 3.96
N PRO A 247 -21.06 8.74 3.76
CA PRO A 247 -21.12 9.73 4.83
C PRO A 247 -21.98 9.33 6.04
N ALA A 248 -23.11 8.66 5.80
CA ALA A 248 -23.95 8.11 6.87
C ALA A 248 -23.19 7.07 7.70
N ALA A 249 -22.44 6.20 7.04
CA ALA A 249 -21.65 5.17 7.70
C ALA A 249 -20.44 5.75 8.47
N LEU A 250 -19.88 6.89 8.02
CA LEU A 250 -18.85 7.60 8.77
C LEU A 250 -19.38 8.08 10.13
N GLN A 251 -20.56 8.69 10.18
CA GLN A 251 -21.14 9.12 11.47
C GLN A 251 -21.50 7.94 12.37
N ALA A 252 -22.00 6.82 11.80
CA ALA A 252 -22.21 5.59 12.56
C ALA A 252 -20.90 5.04 13.15
N TRP A 253 -19.83 5.02 12.36
CA TRP A 253 -18.50 4.60 12.79
C TRP A 253 -17.95 5.49 13.91
N LEU A 254 -18.08 6.81 13.81
CA LEU A 254 -17.64 7.74 14.87
C LEU A 254 -18.41 7.56 16.18
N ARG A 255 -19.67 7.15 16.13
CA ARG A 255 -20.52 6.92 17.31
C ARG A 255 -20.12 5.66 18.06
N ASP A 256 -19.95 4.56 17.34
CA ASP A 256 -19.55 3.27 17.92
C ASP A 256 -18.95 2.36 16.84
N PRO A 257 -17.61 2.34 16.69
CA PRO A 257 -16.94 1.47 15.71
C PRO A 257 -17.27 -0.01 15.92
N SER A 258 -17.36 -0.45 17.19
CA SER A 258 -17.60 -1.85 17.54
C SER A 258 -19.03 -2.33 17.24
N ALA A 259 -19.99 -1.41 17.21
CA ALA A 259 -21.35 -1.69 16.75
C ALA A 259 -21.44 -1.81 15.22
N VAL A 260 -20.48 -1.25 14.48
CA VAL A 260 -20.39 -1.38 13.01
C VAL A 260 -19.59 -2.63 12.64
N GLU A 261 -18.44 -2.86 13.27
CA GLU A 261 -17.61 -4.07 13.13
C GLU A 261 -17.16 -4.55 14.50
N ALA A 262 -17.55 -5.76 14.90
CA ALA A 262 -17.28 -6.28 16.23
C ALA A 262 -15.78 -6.34 16.60
N ASP A 263 -14.90 -6.48 15.61
CA ASP A 263 -13.44 -6.52 15.75
C ASP A 263 -12.75 -5.18 15.40
N ALA A 264 -13.50 -4.08 15.39
CA ALA A 264 -12.97 -2.75 15.13
C ALA A 264 -11.82 -2.41 16.09
N ALA A 265 -10.64 -2.11 15.52
CA ALA A 265 -9.48 -1.66 16.29
C ALA A 265 -9.59 -0.19 16.72
N MET A 266 -10.44 0.61 16.06
CA MET A 266 -10.70 1.98 16.50
C MET A 266 -11.55 1.93 17.77
N PRO A 267 -11.07 2.48 18.89
CA PRO A 267 -11.83 2.46 20.13
C PRO A 267 -13.02 3.42 20.06
N LYS A 268 -14.00 3.20 20.93
CA LYS A 268 -15.11 4.14 21.12
C LYS A 268 -14.61 5.40 21.83
N ILE A 269 -14.41 6.46 21.07
CA ILE A 269 -14.10 7.80 21.59
C ILE A 269 -15.42 8.46 22.01
N PRO A 270 -15.54 9.00 23.24
CA PRO A 270 -16.77 9.67 23.68
C PRO A 270 -16.95 10.99 22.90
N LEU A 271 -17.85 10.96 21.92
CA LEU A 271 -18.28 12.10 21.13
C LEU A 271 -19.79 12.30 21.28
N ASP A 272 -20.24 13.54 21.45
CA ASP A 272 -21.66 13.86 21.31
C ASP A 272 -22.07 14.00 19.83
N GLU A 273 -23.38 14.13 19.58
CA GLU A 273 -23.92 14.23 18.22
C GLU A 273 -23.44 15.47 17.45
N ALA A 274 -23.20 16.59 18.13
CA ALA A 274 -22.67 17.79 17.49
C ALA A 274 -21.19 17.60 17.14
N GLU A 275 -20.40 17.03 18.06
CA GLU A 275 -19.00 16.65 17.84
C GLU A 275 -18.86 15.68 16.66
N ILE A 276 -19.71 14.64 16.57
CA ILE A 276 -19.72 13.69 15.44
C ILE A 276 -19.96 14.41 14.11
N ARG A 277 -20.95 15.31 14.05
CA ARG A 277 -21.25 16.07 12.83
C ARG A 277 -20.12 17.01 12.44
N ASP A 278 -19.51 17.68 13.41
CA ASP A 278 -18.38 18.58 13.20
C ASP A 278 -17.15 17.80 12.70
N VAL A 279 -16.81 16.66 13.31
CA VAL A 279 -15.72 15.78 12.85
C VAL A 279 -16.00 15.24 11.45
N ALA A 280 -17.23 14.80 11.17
CA ALA A 280 -17.61 14.37 9.82
C ALA A 280 -17.45 15.49 8.79
N ALA A 281 -17.81 16.74 9.13
CA ALA A 281 -17.58 17.91 8.27
C ALA A 281 -16.10 18.08 7.95
N TYR A 282 -15.23 18.03 8.97
CA TYR A 282 -13.79 18.14 8.78
C TYR A 282 -13.25 17.05 7.83
N LEU A 283 -13.60 15.78 8.07
CA LEU A 283 -13.11 14.67 7.24
C LEU A 283 -13.61 14.71 5.80
N LEU A 284 -14.86 15.17 5.58
CA LEU A 284 -15.48 15.18 4.26
C LEU A 284 -15.16 16.44 3.44
N GLN A 285 -14.83 17.57 4.07
CA GLN A 285 -14.75 18.87 3.39
C GLN A 285 -13.36 19.49 3.39
N THR A 286 -12.49 19.16 4.36
CA THR A 286 -11.16 19.80 4.49
C THR A 286 -10.35 19.67 3.21
N PRO A 287 -9.92 20.78 2.59
CA PRO A 287 -9.09 20.72 1.39
C PRO A 287 -7.79 19.97 1.67
N LEU A 288 -7.40 19.08 0.75
CA LEU A 288 -6.15 18.36 0.80
C LEU A 288 -5.18 18.96 -0.20
N GLN A 289 -3.97 19.28 0.27
CA GLN A 289 -2.86 19.64 -0.60
C GLN A 289 -2.28 18.38 -1.24
N PRO A 290 -1.80 18.46 -2.50
CA PRO A 290 -1.05 17.38 -3.12
C PRO A 290 0.13 16.97 -2.24
N THR A 291 0.27 15.67 -2.01
CA THR A 291 1.45 15.11 -1.35
C THR A 291 2.58 14.95 -2.36
N ALA A 292 3.82 15.07 -1.88
CA ALA A 292 4.97 14.73 -2.70
C ALA A 292 4.90 13.25 -3.11
N PRO A 293 5.17 12.91 -4.37
CA PRO A 293 5.20 11.51 -4.79
C PRO A 293 6.28 10.76 -4.02
N THR A 294 5.98 9.52 -3.64
CA THR A 294 6.97 8.64 -3.02
C THR A 294 8.11 8.38 -4.01
N PRO A 295 9.37 8.63 -3.65
CA PRO A 295 10.49 8.35 -4.54
C PRO A 295 10.56 6.86 -4.87
N ILE A 296 10.69 6.54 -6.17
CA ILE A 296 10.93 5.17 -6.62
C ILE A 296 12.44 4.90 -6.45
N PRO A 297 12.84 3.88 -5.69
CA PRO A 297 14.25 3.56 -5.54
C PRO A 297 14.84 3.09 -6.86
N ALA A 298 16.06 3.56 -7.14
CA ALA A 298 16.86 3.04 -8.24
C ALA A 298 17.34 1.61 -7.92
N ARG A 299 17.72 0.87 -8.97
CA ARG A 299 18.41 -0.42 -8.81
C ARG A 299 19.66 -0.22 -7.96
N PRO A 300 19.85 -0.98 -6.86
CA PRO A 300 21.02 -0.83 -6.00
C PRO A 300 22.28 -1.29 -6.73
N ALA A 301 23.44 -0.79 -6.28
CA ALA A 301 24.72 -1.28 -6.75
C ALA A 301 24.91 -2.76 -6.38
N ARG A 302 25.56 -3.50 -7.25
CA ARG A 302 25.87 -4.91 -7.03
C ARG A 302 26.90 -5.06 -5.91
N LEU A 303 26.78 -6.13 -5.12
CA LEU A 303 27.81 -6.50 -4.15
C LEU A 303 29.03 -7.12 -4.85
N GLU A 304 30.22 -6.66 -4.48
CA GLU A 304 31.50 -7.18 -5.00
C GLU A 304 31.96 -8.46 -4.29
N ARG A 305 31.50 -8.69 -3.05
CA ARG A 305 31.82 -9.91 -2.31
C ARG A 305 31.13 -11.13 -2.92
N ALA A 306 31.69 -12.31 -2.71
CA ALA A 306 31.02 -13.56 -3.05
C ALA A 306 29.65 -13.66 -2.34
N VAL A 307 28.65 -14.14 -3.07
CA VAL A 307 27.30 -14.41 -2.59
C VAL A 307 26.95 -15.86 -2.91
N SER A 308 26.51 -16.61 -1.90
CA SER A 308 26.10 -18.01 -2.05
C SER A 308 24.59 -18.12 -2.25
N TYR A 309 24.13 -19.26 -2.80
CA TYR A 309 22.70 -19.50 -2.94
C TYR A 309 22.01 -19.61 -1.58
N GLU A 310 22.64 -20.20 -0.57
CA GLU A 310 22.08 -20.35 0.78
C GLU A 310 21.77 -19.00 1.42
N GLU A 311 22.63 -18.00 1.20
CA GLU A 311 22.37 -16.65 1.68
C GLU A 311 21.17 -16.02 0.97
N VAL A 312 21.08 -16.17 -0.35
CA VAL A 312 19.96 -15.70 -1.17
C VAL A 312 18.66 -16.41 -0.76
N ASP A 313 18.70 -17.73 -0.59
CA ASP A 313 17.56 -18.55 -0.20
C ASP A 313 17.03 -18.12 1.17
N ALA A 314 17.89 -18.08 2.19
CA ALA A 314 17.50 -17.71 3.55
C ALA A 314 16.96 -16.27 3.67
N ARG A 315 17.47 -15.33 2.87
CA ARG A 315 17.05 -13.92 2.92
C ARG A 315 15.87 -13.60 2.02
N ILE A 316 15.64 -14.34 0.94
CA ILE A 316 14.71 -13.96 -0.12
C ILE A 316 13.69 -15.07 -0.38
N PHE A 317 14.13 -16.22 -0.89
CA PHE A 317 13.23 -17.25 -1.40
C PHE A 317 12.51 -18.01 -0.28
N HIS A 318 13.24 -18.36 0.77
CA HIS A 318 12.75 -19.08 1.95
C HIS A 318 12.02 -18.20 2.97
N ARG A 319 11.73 -16.95 2.61
CA ARG A 319 10.79 -16.09 3.35
C ARG A 319 9.39 -16.27 2.78
N ILE A 320 8.83 -15.22 2.19
CA ILE A 320 7.44 -15.26 1.71
C ILE A 320 7.31 -15.86 0.30
N CYS A 321 8.37 -15.80 -0.53
CA CYS A 321 8.27 -16.14 -1.95
C CYS A 321 7.80 -17.58 -2.15
N ARG A 322 8.39 -18.55 -1.44
CA ARG A 322 8.02 -19.96 -1.56
C ARG A 322 6.56 -20.25 -1.20
N HIS A 323 5.93 -19.48 -0.32
CA HIS A 323 4.51 -19.71 0.02
C HIS A 323 3.56 -19.41 -1.14
N CYS A 324 3.95 -18.54 -2.06
CA CYS A 324 3.16 -18.19 -3.25
C CYS A 324 3.70 -18.81 -4.55
N HIS A 325 4.96 -19.24 -4.57
CA HIS A 325 5.70 -19.69 -5.75
C HIS A 325 6.39 -21.03 -5.47
N SER A 326 5.64 -22.06 -5.12
CA SER A 326 6.22 -23.41 -4.95
C SER A 326 5.51 -24.43 -5.82
N ASN A 327 6.24 -25.47 -6.23
CA ASN A 327 5.61 -26.64 -6.83
C ASN A 327 4.79 -27.40 -5.76
N PRO A 328 3.45 -27.54 -5.91
CA PRO A 328 2.60 -28.24 -4.94
C PRO A 328 2.93 -29.73 -4.80
N GLU A 329 3.67 -30.32 -5.74
CA GLU A 329 4.12 -31.72 -5.64
C GLU A 329 5.26 -31.90 -4.60
N ILE A 330 5.93 -30.82 -4.22
CA ILE A 330 7.14 -30.84 -3.39
C ILE A 330 6.90 -30.21 -2.01
N VAL A 331 5.97 -29.27 -1.91
CA VAL A 331 5.66 -28.56 -0.65
C VAL A 331 4.28 -28.92 -0.12
N ILE A 332 4.08 -28.70 1.17
CA ILE A 332 2.74 -28.69 1.77
C ILE A 332 2.02 -27.41 1.30
N GLY A 333 0.91 -27.55 0.57
CA GLY A 333 0.08 -26.45 0.12
C GLY A 333 -0.36 -26.58 -1.35
N ASP A 334 -1.02 -25.54 -1.87
CA ASP A 334 -1.56 -25.48 -3.23
C ASP A 334 -0.55 -24.92 -4.28
N GLY A 335 0.68 -24.65 -3.84
CA GLY A 335 1.73 -24.00 -4.63
C GLY A 335 1.59 -22.47 -4.75
N GLY A 336 0.44 -21.94 -4.33
CA GLY A 336 0.12 -20.53 -4.34
C GLY A 336 -0.15 -19.91 -5.72
N PRO A 337 -0.66 -18.68 -5.74
CA PRO A 337 -1.10 -17.99 -6.96
C PRO A 337 0.04 -17.65 -7.92
N GLY A 338 1.27 -17.59 -7.41
CA GLY A 338 2.48 -17.35 -8.19
C GLY A 338 3.01 -18.58 -8.94
N TYR A 339 2.64 -19.79 -8.50
CA TYR A 339 2.92 -21.02 -9.24
C TYR A 339 1.69 -21.45 -10.04
N SER A 340 0.58 -21.74 -9.35
CA SER A 340 -0.63 -22.40 -9.87
C SER A 340 -1.54 -21.46 -10.66
N GLY A 341 -1.37 -20.14 -10.51
CA GLY A 341 -2.35 -19.15 -10.96
C GLY A 341 -3.42 -18.92 -9.88
N GLY A 342 -4.17 -17.83 -10.01
CA GLY A 342 -5.06 -17.34 -8.96
C GLY A 342 -5.10 -15.81 -8.97
N PHE A 343 -6.03 -15.18 -8.24
CA PHE A 343 -6.17 -13.71 -8.20
C PHE A 343 -6.35 -13.05 -9.59
N GLY A 344 -6.91 -13.80 -10.54
CA GLY A 344 -7.06 -13.41 -11.95
C GLY A 344 -5.82 -13.63 -12.83
N PHE A 345 -4.70 -14.10 -12.27
CA PHE A 345 -3.49 -14.41 -13.04
C PHE A 345 -3.49 -15.84 -13.58
N PRO A 346 -2.95 -16.05 -14.80
CA PRO A 346 -2.73 -17.40 -15.31
C PRO A 346 -1.60 -18.09 -14.55
N ARG A 347 -1.58 -19.42 -14.64
CA ARG A 347 -0.49 -20.26 -14.11
C ARG A 347 0.86 -19.84 -14.68
N ARG A 348 1.87 -19.66 -13.82
CA ARG A 348 3.25 -19.32 -14.22
C ARG A 348 4.28 -20.41 -13.94
N ALA A 349 3.94 -21.42 -13.13
CA ALA A 349 4.84 -22.52 -12.77
C ALA A 349 6.24 -22.04 -12.33
N LEU A 350 6.27 -20.89 -11.65
CA LEU A 350 7.46 -20.29 -11.09
C LEU A 350 7.70 -20.92 -9.72
N ASP A 351 8.72 -21.76 -9.63
CA ASP A 351 9.12 -22.42 -8.39
C ASP A 351 10.33 -21.70 -7.79
N LEU A 352 10.15 -21.17 -6.58
CA LEU A 352 11.17 -20.48 -5.79
C LEU A 352 11.51 -21.28 -4.52
N ASN A 353 11.14 -22.55 -4.46
CA ASN A 353 11.40 -23.40 -3.29
C ASN A 353 12.80 -24.03 -3.27
N SER A 354 13.51 -24.03 -4.41
CA SER A 354 14.81 -24.67 -4.54
C SER A 354 15.67 -24.00 -5.62
N HIS A 355 16.99 -24.23 -5.58
CA HIS A 355 17.92 -23.74 -6.60
C HIS A 355 17.51 -24.19 -8.01
N ALA A 356 17.19 -25.47 -8.18
CA ALA A 356 16.71 -26.02 -9.45
C ALA A 356 15.38 -25.38 -9.90
N GLY A 357 14.45 -25.17 -8.98
CA GLY A 357 13.19 -24.45 -9.24
C GLY A 357 13.45 -23.04 -9.77
N VAL A 358 14.31 -22.27 -9.10
CA VAL A 358 14.68 -20.90 -9.48
C VAL A 358 15.30 -20.88 -10.89
N LEU A 359 16.21 -21.82 -11.18
CA LEU A 359 16.83 -21.94 -12.50
C LEU A 359 15.85 -22.35 -13.60
N SER A 360 14.82 -23.13 -13.27
CA SER A 360 13.77 -23.53 -14.22
C SER A 360 12.95 -22.33 -14.73
N GLY A 361 12.92 -21.22 -14.00
CA GLY A 361 12.23 -20.00 -14.41
C GLY A 361 10.70 -20.12 -14.40
N SER A 362 10.04 -19.44 -15.36
CA SER A 362 8.57 -19.30 -15.40
C SER A 362 8.00 -19.52 -16.80
N VAL A 363 6.72 -19.88 -16.87
CA VAL A 363 5.97 -20.09 -18.11
C VAL A 363 5.31 -18.80 -18.57
N GLY A 364 5.60 -18.40 -19.81
CA GLY A 364 4.99 -17.24 -20.46
C GLY A 364 3.63 -17.54 -21.07
N ASP A 365 3.00 -16.53 -21.66
CA ASP A 365 1.65 -16.64 -22.25
C ASP A 365 1.59 -17.56 -23.47
N ASP A 366 2.72 -17.78 -24.13
CA ASP A 366 2.89 -18.75 -25.23
C ASP A 366 3.18 -20.17 -24.75
N GLY A 367 3.08 -20.42 -23.44
CA GLY A 367 3.38 -21.72 -22.82
C GLY A 367 4.88 -22.05 -22.73
N GLN A 368 5.76 -21.17 -23.22
CA GLN A 368 7.20 -21.42 -23.20
C GLN A 368 7.83 -21.02 -21.87
N ARG A 369 8.70 -21.90 -21.36
CA ARG A 369 9.47 -21.67 -20.14
C ARG A 369 10.64 -20.74 -20.44
N ARG A 370 10.82 -19.71 -19.61
CA ARG A 370 11.87 -18.70 -19.72
C ARG A 370 12.54 -18.48 -18.38
N SER A 371 13.86 -18.31 -18.41
CA SER A 371 14.61 -17.96 -17.20
C SER A 371 14.16 -16.59 -16.68
N ILE A 372 13.85 -16.53 -15.39
CA ILE A 372 13.62 -15.28 -14.66
C ILE A 372 14.93 -14.54 -14.37
N LEU A 373 16.08 -15.19 -14.58
CA LEU A 373 17.41 -14.64 -14.33
C LEU A 373 18.03 -14.05 -15.61
N ALA A 374 17.43 -14.32 -16.77
CA ALA A 374 17.86 -13.75 -18.03
C ALA A 374 17.62 -12.22 -18.04
N PRO A 375 18.55 -11.44 -18.61
CA PRO A 375 18.40 -10.00 -18.71
C PRO A 375 17.30 -9.61 -19.71
N LEU A 376 16.63 -8.50 -19.42
CA LEU A 376 15.82 -7.73 -20.35
C LEU A 376 16.73 -6.94 -21.31
N PRO A 377 16.18 -6.27 -22.35
CA PRO A 377 16.99 -5.50 -23.31
C PRO A 377 17.89 -4.42 -22.69
N ASP A 378 17.54 -3.91 -21.51
CA ASP A 378 18.33 -2.94 -20.74
C ASP A 378 19.45 -3.58 -19.89
N GLY A 379 19.58 -4.91 -19.92
CA GLY A 379 20.55 -5.67 -19.12
C GLY A 379 20.07 -6.02 -17.71
N THR A 380 18.88 -5.60 -17.30
CA THR A 380 18.33 -5.92 -15.96
C THR A 380 17.79 -7.35 -15.93
N PRO A 381 18.22 -8.23 -15.00
CA PRO A 381 17.61 -9.54 -14.84
C PRO A 381 16.11 -9.43 -14.62
N ARG A 382 15.30 -10.25 -15.30
CA ARG A 382 13.83 -10.15 -15.25
C ARG A 382 13.29 -10.17 -13.82
N ILE A 383 13.78 -11.04 -12.94
CA ILE A 383 13.36 -11.09 -11.53
C ILE A 383 13.65 -9.77 -10.80
N ILE A 384 14.81 -9.15 -11.04
CA ILE A 384 15.17 -7.85 -10.46
C ILE A 384 14.21 -6.76 -10.95
N ALA A 385 13.83 -6.79 -12.23
CA ALA A 385 12.86 -5.85 -12.78
C ALA A 385 11.47 -6.00 -12.12
N HIS A 386 11.00 -7.23 -11.85
CA HIS A 386 9.76 -7.47 -11.08
C HIS A 386 9.88 -6.93 -9.64
N LEU A 387 11.01 -7.18 -8.96
CA LEU A 387 11.21 -6.69 -7.59
C LEU A 387 11.22 -5.16 -7.51
N LEU A 388 11.83 -4.47 -8.49
CA LEU A 388 11.82 -3.00 -8.57
C LEU A 388 10.46 -2.45 -9.01
N ALA A 389 9.76 -3.13 -9.92
CA ALA A 389 8.39 -2.81 -10.30
C ALA A 389 7.46 -2.76 -9.08
N ARG A 390 7.66 -3.66 -8.12
CA ARG A 390 6.88 -3.65 -6.89
C ARG A 390 7.08 -2.39 -6.04
N HIS A 391 8.30 -1.87 -5.96
CA HIS A 391 8.56 -0.58 -5.30
C HIS A 391 7.82 0.56 -6.00
N ALA A 392 7.83 0.58 -7.34
CA ALA A 392 7.09 1.56 -8.14
C ALA A 392 5.56 1.44 -7.92
N GLU A 393 5.02 0.22 -7.87
CA GLU A 393 3.60 -0.03 -7.58
C GLU A 393 3.16 0.50 -6.21
N VAL A 394 3.98 0.33 -5.17
CA VAL A 394 3.68 0.85 -3.81
C VAL A 394 3.84 2.36 -3.75
N ALA A 395 4.72 2.93 -4.58
CA ALA A 395 4.85 4.38 -4.76
C ALA A 395 3.71 5.00 -5.60
N GLY A 396 2.77 4.20 -6.12
CA GLY A 396 1.66 4.66 -6.96
C GLY A 396 2.09 5.05 -8.39
N ALA A 397 3.26 4.61 -8.83
CA ALA A 397 3.76 4.89 -10.17
C ALA A 397 3.30 3.82 -11.17
N PRO A 398 3.00 4.19 -12.43
CA PRO A 398 2.66 3.24 -13.46
C PRO A 398 3.88 2.37 -13.80
N VAL A 399 3.67 1.06 -13.89
CA VAL A 399 4.72 0.12 -14.33
C VAL A 399 4.33 -0.53 -15.66
N PRO A 400 4.90 -0.07 -16.79
CA PRO A 400 4.57 -0.62 -18.09
C PRO A 400 5.24 -1.99 -18.31
N GLY A 401 4.47 -2.97 -18.78
CA GLY A 401 4.95 -4.26 -19.30
C GLY A 401 5.37 -5.30 -18.25
N ILE A 402 5.80 -4.89 -17.05
CA ILE A 402 6.18 -5.77 -15.94
C ILE A 402 5.39 -5.37 -14.71
N ARG A 403 4.77 -6.34 -14.02
CA ARG A 403 4.11 -6.11 -12.74
C ARG A 403 5.00 -6.58 -11.60
N GLY A 404 4.99 -5.87 -10.48
CA GLY A 404 5.63 -6.34 -9.25
C GLY A 404 4.91 -7.58 -8.72
N MET A 405 3.61 -7.46 -8.47
CA MET A 405 2.78 -8.59 -8.03
C MET A 405 2.51 -9.63 -9.12
N PRO A 406 2.43 -10.94 -8.77
CA PRO A 406 2.36 -11.50 -7.40
C PRO A 406 3.70 -11.63 -6.64
N LEU A 407 4.82 -11.14 -7.18
CA LEU A 407 6.12 -11.20 -6.51
C LEU A 407 6.32 -10.04 -5.52
N ALA A 408 7.03 -10.29 -4.42
CA ALA A 408 7.41 -9.31 -3.39
C ALA A 408 6.23 -8.58 -2.71
N LEU A 409 5.43 -9.30 -1.94
CA LEU A 409 4.48 -8.71 -1.00
C LEU A 409 5.00 -8.84 0.43
N PRO A 410 5.46 -7.78 1.12
CA PRO A 410 5.69 -6.39 0.67
C PRO A 410 6.96 -6.26 -0.22
N PRO A 411 7.26 -5.05 -0.77
CA PRO A 411 8.47 -4.85 -1.59
C PRO A 411 9.74 -5.34 -0.89
N LEU A 412 10.57 -6.10 -1.62
CA LEU A 412 11.79 -6.67 -1.06
C LEU A 412 12.81 -5.55 -0.74
N PRO A 413 13.50 -5.57 0.41
CA PRO A 413 14.53 -4.59 0.74
C PRO A 413 15.60 -4.47 -0.35
N LEU A 414 16.12 -3.25 -0.58
CA LEU A 414 17.11 -3.02 -1.64
C LEU A 414 18.40 -3.82 -1.44
N ASP A 415 18.83 -4.03 -0.20
CA ASP A 415 20.02 -4.84 0.09
C ASP A 415 19.82 -6.32 -0.31
N ASP A 416 18.60 -6.83 -0.18
CA ASP A 416 18.25 -8.19 -0.63
C ASP A 416 18.17 -8.24 -2.17
N ILE A 417 17.71 -7.17 -2.83
CA ILE A 417 17.78 -7.06 -4.30
C ILE A 417 19.24 -7.04 -4.77
N ALA A 418 20.12 -6.28 -4.10
CA ALA A 418 21.55 -6.21 -4.42
C ALA A 418 22.24 -7.57 -4.24
N LEU A 419 21.85 -8.31 -3.21
CA LEU A 419 22.30 -9.68 -2.95
C LEU A 419 21.95 -10.63 -4.10
N LEU A 420 20.68 -10.60 -4.54
CA LEU A 420 20.21 -11.43 -5.65
C LEU A 420 20.91 -11.08 -6.96
N ASP A 421 21.07 -9.79 -7.25
CA ASP A 421 21.78 -9.30 -8.45
C ASP A 421 23.25 -9.77 -8.47
N ALA A 422 23.92 -9.70 -7.32
CA ALA A 422 25.29 -10.20 -7.17
C ALA A 422 25.38 -11.70 -7.43
N TRP A 423 24.50 -12.51 -6.84
CA TRP A 423 24.47 -13.96 -7.10
C TRP A 423 24.22 -14.30 -8.57
N ILE A 424 23.29 -13.61 -9.23
CA ILE A 424 23.00 -13.79 -10.67
C ILE A 424 24.25 -13.52 -11.51
N ALA A 425 24.95 -12.43 -11.22
CA ALA A 425 26.13 -12.01 -11.96
C ALA A 425 27.37 -12.87 -11.69
N GLN A 426 27.47 -13.46 -10.50
CA GLN A 426 28.56 -14.36 -10.12
C GLN A 426 28.37 -15.80 -10.64
N GLY A 427 27.42 -16.01 -11.55
CA GLY A 427 27.20 -17.27 -12.25
C GLY A 427 26.13 -18.16 -11.64
N ARG A 428 25.36 -17.68 -10.64
CA ARG A 428 24.26 -18.44 -10.00
C ARG A 428 24.74 -19.74 -9.35
N ARG A 429 25.86 -19.66 -8.64
CA ARG A 429 26.54 -20.83 -8.07
C ARG A 429 25.54 -21.69 -7.28
N PRO A 430 25.61 -23.03 -7.41
CA PRO A 430 24.75 -23.92 -6.66
C PRO A 430 25.07 -23.88 -5.16
N PRO A 431 24.22 -24.49 -4.33
CA PRO A 431 24.54 -24.76 -2.93
C PRO A 431 25.88 -25.52 -2.79
N ALA A 432 26.60 -25.30 -1.70
CA ALA A 432 27.91 -25.90 -1.44
C ALA A 432 27.86 -27.44 -1.34
N ASP A 433 26.69 -28.01 -1.04
CA ASP A 433 26.42 -29.44 -0.89
C ASP A 433 25.74 -30.08 -2.11
N ALA A 434 25.47 -29.30 -3.17
CA ALA A 434 24.92 -29.84 -4.41
C ALA A 434 26.00 -30.65 -5.15
N THR A 435 26.02 -31.96 -4.94
CA THR A 435 26.79 -32.88 -5.77
C THR A 435 26.39 -32.68 -7.24
N GLU A 436 27.38 -32.50 -8.11
CA GLU A 436 27.24 -32.41 -9.57
C GLU A 436 26.64 -33.71 -10.12
N GLU A 437 25.32 -33.89 -10.04
CA GLU A 437 24.64 -34.88 -10.88
C GLU A 437 23.32 -34.28 -11.35
N PRO A 438 23.16 -34.02 -12.67
CA PRO A 438 21.87 -33.61 -13.19
C PRO A 438 20.91 -34.80 -13.05
N PRO A 439 19.62 -34.56 -12.73
CA PRO A 439 18.64 -35.65 -12.70
C PRO A 439 18.51 -36.28 -14.10
N PRO A 440 18.18 -37.58 -14.18
CA PRO A 440 18.13 -38.35 -15.44
C PRO A 440 17.11 -37.84 -16.45
#